data_AF-A0A3D5Q4X6-F1
#
_entry.id   AF-A0A3D5Q4X6-F1
#
_cell.length_a   1.000
_cell.length_b   1.000
_cell.length_c   1.000
_cell.angle_alpha   90.00
_cell.angle_beta   90.00
_cell.angle_gamma   90.00
#
_symmetry.space_group_name_H-M   'P 1'
#
loop_
_entity.id
_entity.type
_entity.pdbx_description
1 polymer ?
#
loop_
_entity_poly.entity_id
_entity_poly.type
_entity_poly.pdbx_seq_one_letter_code
_entity_poly.pdbx_strand_id
1 'polypeptide(L)'
;MTRTINTLFWLLVSVLLIRLGLTAILPLADTTEPRYAEIARIMAETGDWITPWFDYGVPFWGKPPLSFWTQAASFRLFGVTEFAGRLPSWLATLGS
;
A
#
# COMPACT_ATOMS: atom_id res chain seq x y z
N MET A 1 3.39 -2.15 38.86
CA MET A 1 3.32 -3.03 37.66
C MET A 1 2.40 -2.48 36.58
N THR A 2 1.16 -2.11 36.89
CA THR A 2 0.17 -1.53 35.95
C THR A 2 0.61 -0.21 35.29
N ARG A 3 1.28 0.69 36.03
CA ARG A 3 1.76 1.97 35.48
C ARG A 3 2.79 1.78 34.36
N THR A 4 3.73 0.85 34.52
CA THR A 4 4.75 0.53 33.51
C THR A 4 4.13 -0.09 32.26
N ILE A 5 3.16 -0.99 32.44
CA ILE A 5 2.43 -1.62 31.32
C ILE A 5 1.66 -0.57 30.51
N ASN A 6 0.98 0.36 31.16
CA ASN A 6 0.29 1.45 30.47
C ASN A 6 1.26 2.37 29.71
N THR A 7 2.42 2.69 30.30
CA THR A 7 3.44 3.48 29.61
C THR A 7 3.97 2.77 28.37
N LEU A 8 4.27 1.47 28.47
CA LEU A 8 4.74 0.67 27.34
C LEU A 8 3.67 0.55 26.25
N PHE A 9 2.41 0.39 26.63
CA PHE A 9 1.29 0.37 25.70
C PHE A 9 1.18 1.68 24.92
N TRP A 10 1.20 2.83 25.61
CA TRP A 10 1.14 4.14 24.94
C TRP A 10 2.37 4.42 24.08
N LEU A 11 3.56 3.95 24.48
CA LEU A 11 4.76 4.02 23.64
C LEU A 11 4.61 3.19 22.37
N LEU A 12 4.07 1.97 22.46
CA LEU A 12 3.80 1.15 21.29
C LEU A 12 2.81 1.83 20.35
N VAL A 13 1.69 2.33 20.88
CA VAL A 13 0.66 3.04 20.09
C VAL A 13 1.25 4.26 19.40
N SER A 14 2.04 5.07 20.11
CA SER A 14 2.68 6.26 19.52
C SER A 14 3.68 5.93 18.41
N VAL A 15 4.50 4.89 18.58
CA VAL A 15 5.40 4.42 17.50
C VAL A 15 4.62 3.97 16.26
N LEU A 16 3.52 3.22 16.44
CA LEU A 16 2.68 2.77 15.33
C LEU A 16 2.01 3.94 14.60
N LEU A 17 1.50 4.93 15.34
CA LEU A 17 0.88 6.13 14.77
C LEU A 17 1.90 6.99 14.02
N ILE A 18 3.11 7.17 14.56
CA ILE A 18 4.20 7.89 13.89
C ILE A 18 4.56 7.17 12.58
N ARG A 19 4.69 5.84 12.61
CA ARG A 19 4.97 5.05 11.40
C ARG A 19 3.88 5.24 10.35
N LEU A 20 2.60 5.25 10.75
CA LEU A 20 1.47 5.44 9.84
C LEU A 20 1.50 6.83 9.18
N GLY A 21 1.76 7.87 9.97
CA GLY A 21 1.92 9.24 9.46
C GLY A 21 3.10 9.37 8.49
N LEU A 22 4.27 8.82 8.85
CA LEU A 22 5.45 8.84 7.97
C LEU A 22 5.21 8.11 6.65
N THR A 23 4.45 7.02 6.67
CA THR A 23 4.16 6.22 5.48
C THR A 23 3.21 6.91 4.50
N ALA A 24 2.41 7.88 4.98
CA ALA A 24 1.58 8.71 4.14
C ALA A 24 2.34 9.88 3.49
N ILE A 25 3.42 10.34 4.11
CA ILE A 25 4.13 11.57 3.71
C ILE A 25 5.40 11.25 2.92
N LEU A 26 6.09 10.16 3.24
CA LEU A 26 7.35 9.82 2.59
C LEU A 26 7.11 9.26 1.19
N PRO A 27 7.88 9.73 0.18
CA PRO A 27 7.85 9.18 -1.17
C PRO A 27 8.08 7.67 -1.18
N LEU A 28 7.69 7.02 -2.27
CA LEU A 28 8.02 5.63 -2.57
C LEU A 28 9.55 5.53 -2.74
N ALA A 29 10.22 5.07 -1.67
CA ALA A 29 11.67 5.17 -1.52
C ALA A 29 12.44 4.06 -2.26
N ASP A 30 11.77 2.95 -2.55
CA ASP A 30 12.36 1.82 -3.27
C ASP A 30 11.89 1.83 -4.74
N THR A 31 12.75 1.50 -5.68
CA THR A 31 12.44 1.46 -7.12
C THR A 31 11.31 0.48 -7.49
N THR A 32 10.99 -0.43 -6.59
CA THR A 32 9.94 -1.43 -6.75
C THR A 32 8.55 -0.88 -6.40
N GLU A 33 8.40 -0.09 -5.34
CA GLU A 33 7.09 0.40 -4.90
C GLU A 33 6.36 1.27 -5.96
N PRO A 34 7.02 2.23 -6.66
CA PRO A 34 6.40 3.02 -7.72
C PRO A 34 5.92 2.17 -8.90
N ARG A 35 6.61 1.08 -9.22
CA ARG A 35 6.22 0.21 -10.34
C ARG A 35 4.92 -0.53 -10.03
N TYR A 36 4.77 -0.99 -8.79
CA TYR A 36 3.55 -1.67 -8.36
C TYR A 36 2.38 -0.69 -8.29
N ALA A 37 2.65 0.50 -7.76
CA ALA A 37 1.68 1.58 -7.72
C ALA A 37 1.24 1.98 -9.14
N GLU A 38 2.15 2.07 -10.11
CA GLU A 38 1.80 2.45 -11.49
C GLU A 38 0.97 1.38 -12.19
N ILE A 39 1.34 0.10 -12.06
CA ILE A 39 0.52 -1.01 -12.60
C ILE A 39 -0.88 -0.96 -12.00
N ALA A 40 -0.99 -0.81 -10.68
CA ALA A 40 -2.28 -0.71 -10.00
C ALA A 40 -3.07 0.56 -10.38
N ARG A 41 -2.39 1.68 -10.65
CA ARG A 41 -3.01 2.92 -11.15
C ARG A 41 -3.60 2.72 -12.53
N ILE A 42 -2.85 2.14 -13.47
CA ILE A 42 -3.32 1.84 -14.83
C ILE A 42 -4.49 0.86 -14.78
N MET A 43 -4.45 -0.18 -13.92
CA MET A 43 -5.59 -1.09 -13.74
C MET A 43 -6.82 -0.39 -13.18
N ALA A 44 -6.64 0.50 -12.19
CA ALA A 44 -7.73 1.27 -11.61
C ALA A 44 -8.39 2.21 -12.64
N GLU A 45 -7.55 2.87 -13.46
CA GLU A 45 -7.93 3.81 -14.52
C GLU A 45 -8.62 3.12 -15.71
N THR A 46 -7.99 2.10 -16.29
CA THR A 46 -8.49 1.39 -17.48
C THR A 46 -9.65 0.44 -17.16
N GLY A 47 -9.72 -0.04 -15.92
CA GLY A 47 -10.67 -1.08 -15.51
C GLY A 47 -10.35 -2.47 -16.07
N ASP A 48 -9.16 -2.67 -16.66
CA ASP A 48 -8.64 -4.00 -16.97
C ASP A 48 -8.05 -4.61 -15.70
N TRP A 49 -8.82 -5.51 -15.08
CA TRP A 49 -8.39 -6.27 -13.90
C TRP A 49 -7.69 -7.58 -14.27
N ILE A 50 -7.63 -7.93 -15.55
CA ILE A 50 -7.06 -9.19 -16.02
C ILE A 50 -5.57 -9.00 -16.32
N THR A 51 -5.25 -7.96 -17.10
CA THR A 51 -3.88 -7.71 -17.55
C THR A 51 -3.20 -6.66 -16.67
N PRO A 52 -2.12 -6.99 -15.97
CA PRO A 52 -1.31 -5.97 -15.30
C PRO A 52 -0.49 -5.24 -16.36
N TRP A 53 -0.76 -3.95 -16.57
CA TRP A 53 -0.02 -3.12 -17.53
C TRP A 53 1.13 -2.39 -16.83
N PHE A 54 2.36 -2.64 -17.23
CA PHE A 54 3.52 -1.87 -16.77
C PHE A 54 3.52 -0.45 -17.34
N ASP A 55 3.12 -0.38 -18.61
CA ASP A 55 2.85 0.84 -19.36
C ASP A 55 1.68 0.51 -20.31
N TYR A 56 1.06 1.50 -20.92
CA TYR A 56 -0.06 1.31 -21.83
C TYR A 56 0.36 0.41 -23.01
N GLY A 57 -0.20 -0.79 -23.09
CA GLY A 57 0.14 -1.79 -24.12
C GLY A 57 1.35 -2.67 -23.80
N VAL A 58 2.02 -2.49 -22.66
CA VAL A 58 3.14 -3.33 -22.20
C VAL A 58 2.72 -4.17 -20.99
N PRO A 59 2.39 -5.47 -21.17
CA PRO A 59 1.90 -6.28 -20.08
C PRO A 59 3.04 -6.78 -19.17
N PHE A 60 2.75 -6.91 -17.88
CA PHE A 60 3.65 -7.42 -16.86
C PHE A 60 3.16 -8.76 -16.31
N TRP A 61 3.89 -9.83 -16.63
CA TRP A 61 3.56 -11.21 -16.22
C TRP A 61 4.47 -11.75 -15.10
N GLY A 62 5.21 -10.87 -14.43
CA GLY A 62 6.25 -11.28 -13.49
C GLY A 62 5.75 -11.75 -12.12
N LYS A 63 4.53 -11.41 -11.71
CA LYS A 63 3.96 -11.79 -10.40
C LYS A 63 2.43 -12.01 -10.47
N PRO A 64 1.86 -12.79 -9.52
CA PRO A 64 0.42 -12.93 -9.37
C PRO A 64 -0.29 -11.59 -9.15
N PRO A 65 -1.52 -11.42 -9.66
CA PRO A 65 -2.18 -10.12 -9.72
C PRO A 65 -2.78 -9.64 -8.40
N LEU A 66 -2.83 -10.49 -7.36
CA LEU A 66 -3.46 -10.17 -6.07
C LEU A 66 -2.95 -8.85 -5.45
N SER A 67 -1.64 -8.61 -5.54
CA SER A 67 -1.04 -7.37 -5.03
C SER A 67 -1.51 -6.13 -5.81
N PHE A 68 -1.67 -6.25 -7.13
CA PHE A 68 -2.17 -5.18 -7.98
C PHE A 68 -3.66 -4.96 -7.78
N TRP A 69 -4.46 -6.02 -7.62
CA TRP A 69 -5.89 -5.91 -7.35
C TRP A 69 -6.19 -5.16 -6.06
N THR A 70 -5.51 -5.52 -4.98
CA THR A 70 -5.75 -4.87 -3.69
C THR A 70 -5.30 -3.41 -3.70
N GLN A 71 -4.20 -3.07 -4.37
CA GLN A 71 -3.78 -1.67 -4.58
C GLN A 71 -4.74 -0.90 -5.51
N ALA A 72 -5.13 -1.47 -6.65
CA ALA A 72 -6.05 -0.84 -7.59
C ALA A 72 -7.42 -0.57 -6.94
N ALA A 73 -7.90 -1.50 -6.10
CA ALA A 73 -9.11 -1.30 -5.32
C ALA A 73 -8.95 -0.15 -4.32
N SER A 74 -7.80 -0.06 -3.64
CA SER A 74 -7.50 1.05 -2.73
C SER A 74 -7.46 2.39 -3.47
N PHE A 75 -6.83 2.45 -4.66
CA PHE A 75 -6.81 3.66 -5.48
C PHE A 75 -8.19 4.08 -5.96
N ARG A 76 -9.09 3.13 -6.27
CA ARG A 76 -10.48 3.47 -6.61
C ARG A 76 -11.27 4.04 -5.44
N LEU A 77 -10.99 3.61 -4.21
CA LEU A 77 -11.71 4.03 -3.01
C LEU A 77 -11.19 5.35 -2.41
N PHE A 78 -9.88 5.55 -2.42
CA PHE A 78 -9.21 6.64 -1.71
C PHE A 78 -8.46 7.63 -2.62
N GLY A 79 -8.45 7.37 -3.93
CA GLY A 79 -7.65 8.12 -4.90
C GLY A 79 -6.20 7.66 -4.97
N VAL A 80 -5.48 8.15 -5.99
CA VAL A 80 -4.07 7.81 -6.23
C VAL A 80 -3.20 8.62 -5.27
N THR A 81 -2.82 8.00 -4.16
CA THR A 81 -1.92 8.57 -3.14
C THR A 81 -0.97 7.50 -2.63
N GLU A 82 0.16 7.91 -2.05
CA GLU A 82 1.16 7.03 -1.44
C GLU A 82 0.53 6.20 -0.31
N PHE A 83 -0.38 6.80 0.45
CA PHE A 83 -1.14 6.12 1.48
C PHE A 83 -2.03 5.01 0.90
N ALA A 84 -2.81 5.31 -0.15
CA ALA A 84 -3.68 4.32 -0.79
C ALA A 84 -2.86 3.16 -1.40
N GLY A 85 -1.69 3.43 -1.97
CA GLY A 85 -0.81 2.39 -2.51
C GLY A 85 -0.27 1.44 -1.43
N ARG A 86 -0.11 1.93 -0.19
CA ARG A 86 0.43 1.16 0.94
C ARG A 86 -0.65 0.60 1.87
N LEU A 87 -1.89 1.07 1.78
CA LEU A 87 -2.99 0.61 2.63
C LEU A 87 -3.18 -0.92 2.60
N PRO A 88 -3.15 -1.60 1.43
CA PRO A 88 -3.29 -3.06 1.39
C PRO A 88 -2.17 -3.80 2.11
N SER A 89 -0.92 -3.37 1.96
CA SER A 89 0.22 -4.01 2.62
C SER A 89 0.21 -3.79 4.13
N TRP A 90 -0.24 -2.61 4.58
CA TRP A 90 -0.52 -2.33 5.99
C TRP A 90 -1.57 -3.28 6.57
N LEU A 91 -2.71 -3.45 5.90
CA LEU A 91 -3.77 -4.35 6.35
C LEU A 91 -3.30 -5.81 6.39
N ALA A 92 -2.53 -6.25 5.39
CA ALA A 92 -1.96 -7.61 5.38
C ALA A 92 -1.03 -7.87 6.58
N THR A 93 -0.30 -6.86 7.04
CA THR A 93 0.58 -6.95 8.22
C THR A 93 -0.20 -7.13 9.53
N LEU A 94 -1.46 -6.68 9.60
CA LEU A 94 -2.30 -6.88 10.79
C LEU A 94 -2.79 -8.32 10.93
N GLY A 95 -2.82 -9.09 9.83
CA GLY A 95 -3.32 -10.46 9.79
C GLY A 95 -2.23 -11.55 9.88
N SER A 96 -0.96 -11.15 9.91
CA SER A 96 0.21 -12.04 10.02
C SER A 96 0.73 -12.11 11.45
#